data_AF-A0A2E9T8H4-F1
#
_entry.id   AF-A0A2E9T8H4-F1
#
_cell.length_a   1.000
_cell.length_b   1.000
_cell.length_c   1.000
_cell.angle_alpha   90.00
_cell.angle_beta   90.00
_cell.angle_gamma   90.00
#
_symmetry.space_group_name_H-M   'P 1'
#
loop_
_entity.id
_entity.type
_entity.pdbx_description
1 polymer ?
#
loop_
_entity_poly.entity_id
_entity_poly.type
_entity_poly.pdbx_seq_one_letter_code
_entity_poly.pdbx_strand_id
1 'polypeptide(L)'
;MFFDHDIVQRIKVFGIFTLQFYKVMTGTMLTLFIPQACYTDNDRNQLRICSLTENYENTEVFHKTTFYWNGFSFFLFIMTYILELQREHWAIKYLDINNDIPDNALKDKIILEPDLDRVMDRLNKFYFRSLVVTSGVYCINVLLMIKIVISDYHSVSTLSCFFSFVLLVLMKLYNSLSVGHQSVKNDKMMSAFMNEFVSYNVLDSDYLEQKEKEKLLIDKPIDPEMIQIEEIIPTNQETISTKEIISEK
;
A
#
# COMPACT_ATOMS: atom_id res chain seq x y z
N MET A 1 -14.82 -17.62 -24.03
CA MET A 1 -14.92 -16.15 -23.89
C MET A 1 -14.83 -15.80 -22.41
N PHE A 2 -13.64 -15.93 -21.81
CA PHE A 2 -13.38 -15.58 -20.39
C PHE A 2 -12.62 -14.25 -20.23
N PHE A 3 -12.11 -13.71 -21.35
CA PHE A 3 -11.30 -12.50 -21.35
C PHE A 3 -12.09 -11.21 -21.03
N ASP A 4 -13.41 -11.17 -21.26
CA ASP A 4 -14.20 -9.94 -21.09
C ASP A 4 -14.41 -9.58 -19.61
N HIS A 5 -14.74 -10.58 -18.77
CA HIS A 5 -14.99 -10.34 -17.34
C HIS A 5 -13.71 -9.96 -16.59
N ASP A 6 -12.60 -10.67 -16.85
CA ASP A 6 -11.31 -10.41 -16.22
C ASP A 6 -10.71 -9.06 -16.66
N ILE A 7 -10.86 -8.67 -17.92
CA ILE A 7 -10.41 -7.34 -18.41
C ILE A 7 -11.24 -6.24 -17.76
N VAL A 8 -12.58 -6.38 -17.73
CA VAL A 8 -13.47 -5.39 -17.10
C VAL A 8 -13.15 -5.26 -15.61
N GLN A 9 -12.88 -6.37 -14.91
CA GLN A 9 -12.50 -6.34 -13.50
C GLN A 9 -11.13 -5.66 -13.29
N ARG A 10 -10.12 -5.96 -14.10
CA ARG A 10 -8.82 -5.28 -14.03
C ARG A 10 -8.92 -3.79 -14.30
N ILE A 11 -9.73 -3.36 -15.27
CA ILE A 11 -9.98 -1.95 -15.56
C ILE A 11 -10.68 -1.26 -14.38
N LYS A 12 -11.68 -1.91 -13.76
CA LYS A 12 -12.34 -1.39 -12.56
C LYS A 12 -11.36 -1.20 -11.40
N VAL A 13 -10.52 -2.20 -11.12
CA VAL A 13 -9.51 -2.15 -10.06
C VAL A 13 -8.49 -1.06 -10.34
N PHE A 14 -7.99 -0.95 -11.57
CA PHE A 14 -7.07 0.10 -11.98
C PHE A 14 -7.69 1.51 -11.85
N GLY A 15 -8.97 1.66 -12.22
CA GLY A 15 -9.71 2.91 -12.07
C GLY A 15 -9.88 3.31 -10.60
N ILE A 16 -10.24 2.37 -9.72
CA ILE A 16 -10.35 2.61 -8.28
C ILE A 16 -8.99 3.01 -7.70
N PHE A 17 -7.92 2.29 -8.05
CA PHE A 17 -6.56 2.61 -7.62
C PHE A 17 -6.14 4.02 -8.06
N THR A 18 -6.36 4.37 -9.33
CA THR A 18 -6.02 5.68 -9.88
C THR A 18 -6.79 6.80 -9.17
N LEU A 19 -8.07 6.59 -8.86
CA LEU A 19 -8.86 7.56 -8.10
C LEU A 19 -8.35 7.73 -6.67
N GLN A 20 -7.95 6.65 -5.99
CA GLN A 20 -7.36 6.74 -4.65
C GLN A 20 -6.01 7.47 -4.68
N PHE A 21 -5.17 7.17 -5.65
CA PHE A 21 -3.90 7.85 -5.86
C PHE A 21 -4.09 9.35 -6.13
N TYR A 22 -5.03 9.71 -7.01
CA TYR A 22 -5.38 11.10 -7.30
C TYR A 22 -5.79 11.86 -6.03
N LYS A 23 -6.70 11.29 -5.21
CA LYS A 23 -7.15 11.91 -3.94
C LYS A 23 -5.98 12.22 -3.01
N VAL A 24 -5.06 11.26 -2.86
CA VAL A 24 -3.90 11.41 -1.98
C VAL A 24 -2.90 12.40 -2.56
N MET A 25 -2.63 12.36 -3.86
CA MET A 25 -1.72 13.30 -4.52
C MET A 25 -2.22 14.74 -4.35
N THR A 26 -3.47 15.03 -4.72
CA THR A 26 -4.01 16.40 -4.66
C THR A 26 -4.18 16.91 -3.23
N GLY A 27 -4.50 16.02 -2.28
CA GLY A 27 -4.67 16.39 -0.89
C GLY A 27 -3.38 16.43 -0.06
N THR A 28 -2.24 15.93 -0.55
CA THR A 28 -0.95 16.03 0.14
C THR A 28 -0.04 17.10 -0.45
N MET A 29 -0.04 17.24 -1.78
CA MET A 29 0.69 18.28 -2.54
C MET A 29 -0.11 19.58 -2.64
N LEU A 30 -0.62 20.04 -1.50
CA LEU A 30 -1.53 21.17 -1.38
C LEU A 30 -0.92 22.49 -1.90
N THR A 31 0.38 22.74 -1.68
CA THR A 31 1.10 23.91 -2.23
C THR A 31 1.01 23.99 -3.74
N LEU A 32 1.06 22.86 -4.43
CA LEU A 32 1.05 22.79 -5.88
C LEU A 32 -0.37 22.93 -6.43
N PHE A 33 -1.33 22.17 -5.88
CA PHE A 33 -2.67 22.03 -6.45
C PHE A 33 -3.70 23.04 -5.97
N ILE A 34 -3.45 23.74 -4.86
CA ILE A 34 -4.35 24.80 -4.39
C ILE A 34 -4.08 26.08 -5.19
N PRO A 35 -5.13 26.76 -5.70
CA PRO A 35 -4.96 28.02 -6.40
C PRO A 35 -4.50 29.11 -5.42
N GLN A 36 -3.29 29.62 -5.63
CA GLN A 36 -2.67 30.72 -4.87
C GLN A 36 -2.77 32.04 -5.64
N ALA A 37 -2.58 33.16 -4.93
CA ALA A 37 -2.55 34.49 -5.51
C ALA A 37 -1.17 34.84 -6.10
N CYS A 38 -1.14 35.26 -7.36
CA CYS A 38 0.03 35.81 -8.03
C CYS A 38 -0.25 37.22 -8.58
N TYR A 39 0.74 38.10 -8.51
CA TYR A 39 0.70 39.42 -9.13
C TYR A 39 1.28 39.36 -10.55
N THR A 40 0.74 40.15 -11.48
CA THR A 40 1.27 40.22 -12.86
C THR A 40 2.33 41.31 -12.97
N ASP A 41 3.46 41.01 -13.62
CA ASP A 41 4.61 41.93 -13.76
C ASP A 41 4.25 43.24 -14.48
N ASN A 42 3.23 43.23 -15.35
CA ASN A 42 2.83 44.39 -16.13
C ASN A 42 1.90 45.35 -15.38
N ASP A 43 1.31 44.95 -14.25
CA ASP A 43 0.50 45.82 -13.39
C ASP A 43 0.37 45.20 -11.99
N ARG A 44 1.00 45.81 -10.97
CA ARG A 44 0.94 45.37 -9.57
C ARG A 44 -0.48 45.38 -8.96
N ASN A 45 -1.48 45.81 -9.72
CA ASN A 45 -2.88 45.87 -9.31
C ASN A 45 -3.76 44.75 -9.90
N GLN A 46 -3.23 43.85 -10.75
CA GLN A 46 -4.00 42.70 -11.23
C GLN A 46 -3.63 41.41 -10.48
N LEU A 47 -4.53 41.00 -9.59
CA LEU A 47 -4.51 39.73 -8.87
C LEU A 47 -5.00 38.62 -9.80
N ARG A 48 -4.20 37.56 -9.98
CA ARG A 48 -4.57 36.36 -10.74
C ARG A 48 -4.23 35.09 -9.99
N ILE A 49 -4.77 33.96 -10.45
CA ILE A 49 -4.42 32.63 -9.96
C ILE A 49 -3.04 32.24 -10.54
N CYS A 50 -2.15 31.74 -9.67
CA CYS A 50 -0.87 31.18 -10.09
C CYS A 50 -1.06 29.91 -10.93
N SER A 51 -0.25 29.76 -11.98
CA SER A 51 -0.10 28.47 -12.66
C SER A 51 0.65 27.45 -11.80
N LEU A 52 0.55 26.16 -12.14
CA LEU A 52 1.28 25.10 -11.42
C LEU A 52 2.79 25.33 -11.41
N THR A 53 3.35 25.83 -12.52
CA THR A 53 4.79 26.13 -12.62
C THR A 53 5.17 27.27 -11.69
N GLU A 54 4.34 28.30 -11.56
CA GLU A 54 4.60 29.43 -10.66
C GLU A 54 4.51 29.03 -9.18
N ASN A 55 3.55 28.18 -8.83
CA ASN A 55 3.51 27.57 -7.49
C ASN A 55 4.79 26.77 -7.22
N TYR A 56 5.28 26.01 -8.21
CA TYR A 56 6.50 25.20 -8.06
C TYR A 56 7.78 26.05 -7.93
N GLU A 57 7.90 27.11 -8.72
CA GLU A 57 9.08 27.98 -8.78
C GLU A 57 9.09 29.08 -7.70
N ASN A 58 8.09 29.12 -6.82
CA ASN A 58 8.03 30.12 -5.75
C ASN A 58 9.26 30.03 -4.83
N THR A 59 10.05 31.11 -4.81
CA THR A 59 11.32 31.20 -4.10
C THR A 59 11.17 31.52 -2.61
N GLU A 60 9.96 31.77 -2.12
CA GLU A 60 9.73 32.07 -0.70
C GLU A 60 10.15 30.88 0.16
N VAL A 61 10.97 31.14 1.18
CA VAL A 61 11.54 30.11 2.06
C VAL A 61 10.45 29.26 2.73
N PHE A 62 9.36 29.90 3.17
CA PHE A 62 8.24 29.21 3.81
C PHE A 62 7.47 28.33 2.82
N HIS A 63 7.18 28.84 1.62
CA HIS A 63 6.55 28.09 0.55
C HIS A 63 7.39 26.86 0.17
N LYS A 64 8.69 27.05 -0.08
CA LYS A 64 9.62 25.97 -0.46
C LYS A 64 9.75 24.91 0.63
N THR A 65 9.83 25.30 1.90
CA THR A 65 9.87 24.35 3.02
C THR A 65 8.58 23.54 3.11
N THR A 66 7.43 24.21 2.95
CA THR A 66 6.11 23.55 2.96
C THR A 66 5.95 22.60 1.77
N PHE A 67 6.45 22.96 0.59
CA PHE A 67 6.48 22.08 -0.58
C PHE A 67 7.27 20.79 -0.33
N TYR A 68 8.44 20.87 0.31
CA TYR A 68 9.18 19.66 0.70
C TYR A 68 8.42 18.82 1.73
N TRP A 69 7.74 19.46 2.69
CA TRP A 69 6.90 18.76 3.67
C TRP A 69 5.68 18.07 3.02
N ASN A 70 5.05 18.72 2.03
CA ASN A 70 4.01 18.13 1.19
C ASN A 70 4.53 16.87 0.51
N GLY A 71 5.72 16.93 -0.11
CA GLY A 71 6.34 15.79 -0.77
C GLY A 71 6.68 14.66 0.20
N PHE A 72 7.18 14.98 1.39
CA PHE A 72 7.42 13.99 2.44
C PHE A 72 6.12 13.33 2.92
N SER A 73 5.06 14.12 3.15
CA SER A 73 3.75 13.60 3.51
C SER A 73 3.21 12.67 2.43
N PHE A 74 3.30 13.05 1.15
CA PHE A 74 2.88 12.22 0.03
C PHE A 74 3.64 10.89 -0.04
N PHE A 75 4.97 10.94 0.17
CA PHE A 75 5.80 9.74 0.22
C PHE A 75 5.37 8.78 1.34
N LEU A 76 5.05 9.28 2.54
CA LEU A 76 4.54 8.43 3.61
C LEU A 76 3.20 7.77 3.25
N PHE A 77 2.32 8.47 2.55
CA PHE A 77 1.10 7.85 2.05
C PHE A 77 1.39 6.72 1.05
N ILE A 78 2.35 6.91 0.13
CA ILE A 78 2.79 5.83 -0.77
C ILE A 78 3.30 4.62 0.04
N MET A 79 4.12 4.86 1.06
CA MET A 79 4.60 3.78 1.94
C MET A 79 3.43 3.06 2.63
N THR A 80 2.45 3.79 3.16
CA THR A 80 1.26 3.15 3.76
C THR A 80 0.45 2.32 2.76
N TYR A 81 0.37 2.74 1.50
CA TYR A 81 -0.28 1.95 0.44
C TYR A 81 0.48 0.66 0.13
N ILE A 82 1.81 0.70 0.12
CA ILE A 82 2.62 -0.51 -0.08
C ILE A 82 2.37 -1.50 1.06
N LEU A 83 2.30 -1.03 2.31
CA LEU A 83 1.97 -1.87 3.47
C LEU A 83 0.56 -2.43 3.40
N GLU A 84 -0.40 -1.63 2.94
CA GLU A 84 -1.78 -2.04 2.71
C GLU A 84 -1.84 -3.20 1.70
N LEU A 85 -1.13 -3.09 0.57
CA LEU A 85 -1.06 -4.14 -0.46
C LEU A 85 -0.35 -5.40 0.02
N GLN A 86 0.75 -5.27 0.78
CA GLN A 86 1.45 -6.43 1.35
C GLN A 86 0.57 -7.18 2.35
N ARG A 87 -0.18 -6.44 3.18
CA ARG A 87 -1.15 -7.03 4.12
C ARG A 87 -2.27 -7.76 3.39
N GLU A 88 -2.80 -7.17 2.32
CA GLU A 88 -3.85 -7.76 1.50
C GLU A 88 -3.37 -9.03 0.80
N HIS A 89 -2.18 -9.00 0.20
CA HIS A 89 -1.59 -10.16 -0.46
C HIS A 89 -1.39 -11.34 0.51
N TRP A 90 -0.96 -11.05 1.74
CA TRP A 90 -0.87 -12.07 2.79
C TRP A 90 -2.26 -12.60 3.19
N ALA A 91 -3.25 -11.73 3.34
CA ALA A 91 -4.60 -12.15 3.71
C ALA A 91 -5.20 -13.11 2.67
N ILE A 92 -5.12 -12.76 1.38
CA ILE A 92 -5.63 -13.60 0.28
C ILE A 92 -4.92 -14.95 0.20
N LYS A 93 -3.64 -15.03 0.57
CA LYS A 93 -2.87 -16.27 0.47
C LYS A 93 -3.21 -17.30 1.54
N TYR A 94 -3.65 -16.86 2.72
CA TYR A 94 -3.80 -17.72 3.89
C TYR A 94 -5.22 -17.75 4.46
N LEU A 95 -6.06 -16.79 4.07
CA LEU A 95 -7.39 -16.61 4.59
C LEU A 95 -8.40 -16.49 3.46
N ASP A 96 -9.62 -16.94 3.72
CA ASP A 96 -10.75 -16.83 2.81
C ASP A 96 -11.98 -16.24 3.53
N ILE A 97 -13.00 -15.87 2.75
CA ILE A 97 -14.22 -15.21 3.19
C ILE A 97 -15.40 -16.16 3.00
N ASN A 98 -16.08 -16.48 4.09
CA ASN A 98 -17.28 -17.32 4.09
C ASN A 98 -18.48 -16.55 4.65
N ASN A 99 -19.47 -16.25 3.81
CA ASN A 99 -20.65 -15.47 4.23
C ASN A 99 -21.58 -16.17 5.23
N ASP A 100 -21.44 -17.48 5.43
CA ASP A 100 -22.26 -18.26 6.36
C ASP A 100 -21.71 -18.23 7.80
N ILE A 101 -20.55 -17.61 8.01
CA ILE A 101 -19.81 -17.61 9.29
C ILE A 101 -19.63 -16.16 9.78
N PRO A 102 -19.77 -15.88 11.09
CA PRO A 102 -19.59 -14.53 11.60
C PRO A 102 -18.14 -14.03 11.46
N ASP A 103 -17.96 -12.73 11.22
CA ASP A 103 -16.66 -12.06 11.06
C ASP A 103 -15.66 -12.27 12.21
N ASN A 104 -16.17 -12.57 13.41
CA ASN A 104 -15.34 -12.80 14.61
C ASN A 104 -14.74 -14.22 14.66
N ALA A 105 -15.18 -15.14 13.80
CA ALA A 105 -14.80 -16.55 13.87
C ALA A 105 -13.32 -16.79 13.54
N LEU A 106 -12.63 -15.84 12.90
CA LEU A 106 -11.22 -15.97 12.55
C LEU A 106 -10.36 -16.21 13.80
N LYS A 107 -10.68 -15.51 14.89
CA LYS A 107 -9.89 -15.54 16.13
C LYS A 107 -9.79 -16.95 16.72
N ASP A 108 -10.90 -17.68 16.74
CA ASP A 108 -10.94 -19.02 17.33
C ASP A 108 -10.13 -20.04 16.49
N LYS A 109 -10.04 -19.81 15.17
CA LYS A 109 -9.31 -20.67 14.23
C LYS A 109 -7.82 -20.35 14.19
N ILE A 110 -7.46 -19.07 14.21
CA ILE A 110 -6.06 -18.64 14.04
C ILE A 110 -5.19 -18.98 15.24
N ILE A 111 -5.78 -19.08 16.45
CA ILE A 111 -5.08 -19.50 17.68
C ILE A 111 -4.56 -20.95 17.55
N LEU A 112 -5.17 -21.78 16.71
CA LEU A 112 -4.69 -23.14 16.44
C LEU A 112 -3.40 -23.16 15.59
N GLU A 113 -3.07 -22.03 14.95
CA GLU A 113 -1.95 -21.86 14.02
C GLU A 113 -1.04 -20.68 14.47
N PRO A 114 -0.19 -20.87 15.50
CA PRO A 114 0.55 -19.78 16.15
C PRO A 114 1.54 -19.07 15.22
N ASP A 115 2.05 -19.74 14.19
CA ASP A 115 2.95 -19.14 13.20
C ASP A 115 2.21 -18.10 12.33
N LEU A 116 0.97 -18.40 11.94
CA LEU A 116 0.14 -17.52 11.13
C LEU A 116 -0.36 -16.33 11.96
N ASP A 117 -0.79 -16.59 13.20
CA ASP A 117 -1.21 -15.57 14.16
C ASP A 117 -0.11 -14.52 14.36
N ARG A 118 1.13 -14.96 14.66
CA ARG A 118 2.26 -14.05 14.91
C ARG A 118 2.59 -13.16 13.70
N VAL A 119 2.41 -13.65 12.48
CA VAL A 119 2.65 -12.88 11.26
C VAL A 119 1.52 -11.88 11.02
N MET A 120 0.26 -12.30 11.19
CA MET A 120 -0.92 -11.42 11.13
C MET A 120 -0.76 -10.23 12.08
N ASP A 121 -0.40 -10.55 13.33
CA ASP A 121 -0.28 -9.60 14.41
C ASP A 121 0.80 -8.54 14.13
N ARG A 122 1.93 -8.99 13.55
CA ARG A 122 3.03 -8.12 13.12
C ARG A 122 2.59 -7.19 11.99
N LEU A 123 1.92 -7.72 10.98
CA LEU A 123 1.42 -6.95 9.83
C LEU A 123 0.41 -5.89 10.29
N ASN A 124 -0.57 -6.27 11.11
CA ASN A 124 -1.58 -5.35 11.63
C ASN A 124 -0.99 -4.25 12.52
N LYS A 125 -0.10 -4.60 13.45
CA LYS A 125 0.58 -3.61 14.31
C LYS A 125 1.45 -2.66 13.50
N PHE A 126 2.18 -3.16 12.50
CA PHE A 126 3.03 -2.34 11.65
C PHE A 126 2.23 -1.38 10.76
N TYR A 127 1.15 -1.87 10.15
CA TYR A 127 0.21 -1.05 9.37
C TYR A 127 -0.41 0.06 10.21
N PHE A 128 -0.96 -0.28 11.40
CA PHE A 128 -1.58 0.71 12.29
C PHE A 128 -0.60 1.79 12.75
N ARG A 129 0.62 1.41 13.17
CA ARG A 129 1.66 2.38 13.58
C ARG A 129 2.04 3.30 12.42
N SER A 130 2.18 2.77 11.21
CA SER A 130 2.50 3.55 10.02
C SER A 130 1.40 4.56 9.67
N LEU A 131 0.13 4.19 9.82
CA LEU A 131 -1.00 5.11 9.67
C LEU A 131 -1.01 6.22 10.72
N VAL A 132 -0.72 5.90 11.98
CA VAL A 132 -0.65 6.91 13.06
C VAL A 132 0.47 7.93 12.78
N VAL A 133 1.65 7.47 12.37
CA VAL A 133 2.76 8.35 11.98
C VAL A 133 2.38 9.23 10.79
N THR A 134 1.80 8.64 9.74
CA THR A 134 1.35 9.37 8.54
C THR A 134 0.29 10.41 8.87
N SER A 135 -0.64 10.09 9.77
CA SER A 135 -1.66 11.03 10.25
C SER A 135 -1.05 12.22 10.98
N GLY A 136 -0.04 11.99 11.82
CA GLY A 136 0.70 13.05 12.50
C GLY A 136 1.43 13.98 11.51
N VAL A 137 2.14 13.41 10.54
CA VAL A 137 2.84 14.18 9.50
C VAL A 137 1.87 14.97 8.63
N TYR A 138 0.75 14.35 8.25
CA TYR A 138 -0.29 15.01 7.46
C TYR A 138 -0.98 16.15 8.23
N CYS A 139 -1.18 16.00 9.54
CA CYS A 139 -1.69 17.10 10.38
C CYS A 139 -0.77 18.33 10.31
N ILE A 140 0.54 18.13 10.42
CA ILE A 140 1.53 19.22 10.25
C ILE A 140 1.46 19.79 8.82
N ASN A 141 1.27 18.93 7.81
CA ASN A 141 1.11 19.34 6.41
C ASN A 141 -0.05 20.33 6.22
N VAL A 142 -1.21 20.01 6.82
CA VAL A 142 -2.39 20.88 6.80
C VAL A 142 -2.13 22.18 7.55
N LEU A 143 -1.49 22.15 8.71
CA LEU A 143 -1.17 23.36 9.48
C LEU A 143 -0.24 24.33 8.73
N LEU A 144 0.80 23.80 8.06
CA LEU A 144 1.68 24.61 7.22
C LEU A 144 0.90 25.25 6.07
N MET A 145 -0.01 24.50 5.46
CA MET A 145 -0.86 25.01 4.38
C MET A 145 -1.87 26.05 4.83
N ILE A 146 -2.44 25.93 6.02
CA ILE A 146 -3.34 26.96 6.58
C ILE A 146 -2.63 28.31 6.61
N LYS A 147 -1.35 28.33 7.00
CA LYS A 147 -0.57 29.57 7.01
C LYS A 147 -0.41 30.17 5.61
N ILE A 148 -0.12 29.35 4.58
CA ILE A 148 -0.03 29.79 3.17
C ILE A 148 -1.38 30.31 2.67
N VAL A 149 -2.46 29.59 2.97
CA VAL A 149 -3.81 29.98 2.52
C VAL A 149 -4.25 31.31 3.14
N ILE A 150 -3.80 31.63 4.36
CA ILE A 150 -4.08 32.92 5.00
C ILE A 150 -3.20 34.05 4.41
N SER A 151 -1.92 33.78 4.10
CA SER A 151 -1.03 34.79 3.51
C SER A 151 -1.37 35.10 2.05
N ASP A 152 -1.65 34.07 1.25
CA ASP A 152 -1.76 34.14 -0.20
C ASP A 152 -3.20 33.89 -0.67
N TYR A 153 -4.16 34.35 0.14
CA TYR A 153 -5.58 34.21 -0.12
C TYR A 153 -5.98 34.93 -1.42
N HIS A 154 -6.32 34.16 -2.45
CA HIS A 154 -6.81 34.70 -3.72
C HIS A 154 -8.33 34.91 -3.71
N SER A 155 -9.11 33.88 -3.36
CA SER A 155 -10.57 33.92 -3.42
C SER A 155 -11.23 32.79 -2.62
N VAL A 156 -12.57 32.85 -2.48
CA VAL A 156 -13.37 31.81 -1.80
C VAL A 156 -13.17 30.42 -2.44
N SER A 157 -12.85 30.37 -3.73
CA SER A 157 -12.48 29.13 -4.43
C SER A 157 -11.21 28.48 -3.86
N THR A 158 -10.22 29.24 -3.40
CA THR A 158 -9.01 28.72 -2.74
C THR A 158 -9.35 27.98 -1.46
N LEU A 159 -10.20 28.58 -0.61
CA LEU A 159 -10.67 27.92 0.63
C LEU A 159 -11.49 26.67 0.31
N SER A 160 -12.41 26.75 -0.64
CA SER A 160 -13.24 25.61 -1.04
C SER A 160 -12.39 24.44 -1.56
N CYS A 161 -11.40 24.71 -2.42
CA CYS A 161 -10.45 23.70 -2.90
C CYS A 161 -9.61 23.12 -1.76
N PHE A 162 -9.09 23.97 -0.87
CA PHE A 162 -8.33 23.54 0.31
C PHE A 162 -9.14 22.56 1.17
N PHE A 163 -10.34 22.94 1.61
CA PHE A 163 -11.18 22.07 2.45
C PHE A 163 -11.57 20.78 1.73
N SER A 164 -11.89 20.86 0.43
CA SER A 164 -12.27 19.69 -0.36
C SER A 164 -11.12 18.66 -0.43
N PHE A 165 -9.91 19.11 -0.78
CA PHE A 165 -8.75 18.22 -0.88
C PHE A 165 -8.33 17.67 0.49
N VAL A 166 -8.36 18.51 1.53
CA VAL A 166 -8.07 18.05 2.89
C VAL A 166 -9.06 16.99 3.35
N LEU A 167 -10.35 17.20 3.12
CA LEU A 167 -11.42 16.27 3.52
C LEU A 167 -11.31 14.92 2.81
N LEU A 168 -10.95 14.90 1.51
CA LEU A 168 -10.73 13.65 0.77
C LEU A 168 -9.66 12.77 1.42
N VAL A 169 -8.55 13.38 1.85
CA VAL A 169 -7.46 12.64 2.51
C VAL A 169 -7.82 12.27 3.94
N LEU A 170 -8.49 13.15 4.69
CA LEU A 170 -8.97 12.83 6.04
C LEU A 170 -9.94 11.65 6.04
N MET A 171 -10.82 11.56 5.04
CA MET A 171 -11.74 10.43 4.92
C MET A 171 -11.00 9.12 4.64
N LYS A 172 -9.99 9.11 3.74
CA LYS A 172 -9.15 7.93 3.52
C LYS A 172 -8.36 7.55 4.77
N LEU A 173 -7.78 8.52 5.48
CA LEU A 173 -7.06 8.29 6.74
C LEU A 173 -7.99 7.71 7.81
N TYR A 174 -9.18 8.29 8.01
CA TYR A 174 -10.15 7.84 8.99
C TYR A 174 -10.57 6.39 8.72
N ASN A 175 -10.93 6.06 7.47
CA ASN A 175 -11.30 4.69 7.10
C ASN A 175 -10.15 3.71 7.35
N SER A 176 -8.93 4.08 6.94
CA SER A 176 -7.75 3.22 7.09
C SER A 176 -7.36 3.02 8.56
N LEU A 177 -7.44 4.07 9.38
CA LEU A 177 -7.20 4.02 10.83
C LEU A 177 -8.27 3.20 11.55
N SER A 178 -9.54 3.35 11.19
CA SER A 178 -10.63 2.55 11.76
C SER A 178 -10.40 1.06 11.50
N VAL A 179 -10.06 0.70 10.27
CA VAL A 179 -9.71 -0.68 9.90
C VAL A 179 -8.48 -1.16 10.66
N GLY A 180 -7.39 -0.39 10.68
CA GLY A 180 -6.17 -0.75 11.40
C GLY A 180 -6.40 -0.92 12.91
N HIS A 181 -7.21 -0.05 13.52
CA HIS A 181 -7.55 -0.13 14.94
C HIS A 181 -8.39 -1.37 15.25
N GLN A 182 -9.41 -1.65 14.45
CA GLN A 182 -10.25 -2.84 14.62
C GLN A 182 -9.45 -4.12 14.40
N SER A 183 -8.55 -4.14 13.42
CA SER A 183 -7.68 -5.29 13.15
C SER A 183 -6.74 -5.62 14.31
N VAL A 184 -6.15 -4.60 14.95
CA VAL A 184 -5.25 -4.79 16.10
C VAL A 184 -6.00 -5.09 17.39
N LYS A 185 -7.20 -4.52 17.58
CA LYS A 185 -7.96 -4.66 18.85
C LYS A 185 -8.73 -5.97 18.94
N ASN A 186 -9.26 -6.45 17.82
CA ASN A 186 -10.16 -7.59 17.78
C ASN A 186 -9.51 -8.84 17.15
N ASP A 187 -8.20 -8.81 16.87
CA ASP A 187 -7.46 -9.86 16.17
C ASP A 187 -8.12 -10.28 14.86
N LYS A 188 -8.56 -9.29 14.08
CA LYS A 188 -9.25 -9.47 12.80
C LYS A 188 -8.38 -9.07 11.63
N MET A 189 -8.52 -9.80 10.52
CA MET A 189 -8.02 -9.34 9.24
C MET A 189 -9.19 -8.80 8.42
N MET A 190 -9.16 -7.50 8.12
CA MET A 190 -10.16 -6.82 7.30
C MET A 190 -9.47 -6.21 6.09
N SER A 191 -10.06 -6.36 4.90
CA SER A 191 -9.56 -5.67 3.71
C SER A 191 -9.61 -4.15 3.92
N ALA A 192 -8.52 -3.46 3.57
CA ALA A 192 -8.48 -2.00 3.54
C ALA A 192 -8.49 -1.44 2.11
N PHE A 193 -8.31 -2.32 1.12
CA PHE A 193 -8.11 -1.96 -0.28
C PHE A 193 -9.42 -1.97 -1.08
N MET A 194 -10.34 -2.90 -0.77
CA MET A 194 -11.64 -2.98 -1.43
C MET A 194 -12.60 -1.89 -0.89
N ASN A 195 -13.42 -1.33 -1.77
CA ASN A 195 -14.48 -0.37 -1.38
C ASN A 195 -15.57 -1.03 -0.51
N GLU A 196 -15.64 -2.36 -0.49
CA GLU A 196 -16.47 -3.14 0.43
C GLU A 196 -15.58 -3.65 1.56
N PHE A 197 -15.95 -3.37 2.80
CA PHE A 197 -15.29 -3.91 3.97
C PHE A 197 -15.56 -5.40 4.02
N VAL A 198 -14.60 -6.22 3.61
CA VAL A 198 -14.70 -7.67 3.74
C VAL A 198 -13.77 -8.15 4.83
N SER A 199 -14.33 -8.93 5.77
CA SER A 199 -13.58 -9.53 6.87
C SER A 199 -13.23 -10.96 6.49
N TYR A 200 -11.95 -11.30 6.58
CA TYR A 200 -11.52 -12.68 6.46
C TYR A 200 -11.93 -13.44 7.72
N ASN A 201 -12.55 -14.61 7.57
CA ASN A 201 -13.15 -15.34 8.68
C ASN A 201 -12.85 -16.85 8.70
N VAL A 202 -12.24 -17.39 7.64
CA VAL A 202 -11.79 -18.78 7.56
C VAL A 202 -10.34 -18.87 7.07
N LEU A 203 -9.69 -20.00 7.38
CA LEU A 203 -8.39 -20.34 6.78
C LEU A 203 -8.63 -20.83 5.35
N ASP A 204 -7.71 -20.49 4.45
CA ASP A 204 -7.75 -20.90 3.06
C ASP A 204 -7.65 -22.43 2.92
N SER A 205 -8.46 -23.03 2.03
CA SER A 205 -8.50 -24.48 1.82
C SER A 205 -7.21 -25.02 1.23
N ASP A 206 -6.58 -24.28 0.32
CA ASP A 206 -5.36 -24.71 -0.37
C ASP A 206 -4.19 -24.75 0.63
N TYR A 207 -4.16 -23.81 1.57
CA TYR A 207 -3.22 -23.83 2.69
C TYR A 207 -3.40 -25.08 3.57
N LEU A 208 -4.63 -25.44 3.91
CA LEU A 208 -4.93 -26.63 4.72
C LEU A 208 -4.53 -27.93 4.00
N GLU A 209 -4.83 -28.04 2.70
CA GLU A 209 -4.45 -29.20 1.88
C GLU A 209 -2.94 -29.37 1.77
N GLN A 210 -2.19 -28.27 1.60
CA GLN A 210 -0.74 -28.32 1.54
C GLN A 210 -0.14 -28.81 2.86
N LYS A 211 -0.67 -28.33 3.99
CA LYS A 211 -0.25 -28.74 5.32
C LYS A 211 -0.57 -30.22 5.59
N GLU A 212 -1.71 -30.72 5.13
CA GLU A 212 -2.06 -32.13 5.25
C GLU A 212 -1.12 -33.03 4.42
N LYS A 213 -0.78 -32.60 3.20
CA LYS A 213 0.23 -33.29 2.37
C LYS A 213 1.61 -33.33 3.04
N GLU A 214 2.05 -32.23 3.67
CA GLU A 214 3.31 -32.21 4.43
C GLU A 214 3.29 -33.17 5.63
N LYS A 215 2.19 -33.20 6.40
CA LYS A 215 2.03 -34.17 7.50
C LYS A 215 2.09 -35.62 7.01
N LEU A 216 1.40 -35.93 5.92
CA LEU A 216 1.40 -37.28 5.32
C LEU A 216 2.78 -37.71 4.79
N LEU A 217 3.64 -36.77 4.39
CA LEU A 217 5.02 -37.05 4.00
C LEU A 217 5.92 -37.33 5.21
N ILE A 218 5.66 -36.68 6.36
CA ILE A 218 6.42 -36.86 7.59
C ILE A 218 6.03 -38.16 8.32
N ASP A 219 4.75 -38.54 8.29
CA ASP A 219 4.23 -39.73 8.97
C ASP A 219 4.39 -41.03 8.15
N LYS A 220 4.97 -40.96 6.94
CA LYS A 220 5.35 -42.18 6.22
C LYS A 220 6.50 -42.86 6.99
N PRO A 221 6.38 -44.14 7.36
CA PRO A 221 7.51 -44.88 7.90
C PRO A 221 8.65 -44.81 6.88
N ILE A 222 9.85 -44.51 7.37
CA ILE A 222 11.07 -44.62 6.58
C ILE A 222 11.19 -46.10 6.23
N ASP A 223 10.77 -46.46 5.03
CA ASP A 223 11.10 -47.76 4.45
C ASP A 223 12.62 -47.74 4.24
N PRO A 224 13.40 -48.66 4.85
CA PRO A 224 14.86 -48.67 4.75
C PRO A 224 15.38 -48.93 3.31
N GLU A 225 14.50 -49.06 2.31
CA GLU A 225 14.85 -49.30 0.91
C GLU A 225 14.96 -48.04 0.04
N MET A 226 14.70 -46.83 0.56
CA MET A 226 14.89 -45.57 -0.19
C MET A 226 16.21 -44.84 0.13
N ILE A 227 17.25 -45.54 0.58
CA ILE A 227 18.64 -45.05 0.56
C ILE A 227 19.34 -45.54 -0.71
N GLN A 228 18.75 -45.30 -1.88
CA GLN A 228 19.48 -45.20 -3.15
C GLN A 228 18.66 -44.31 -4.06
N ILE A 229 18.96 -43.00 -4.04
CA ILE A 229 18.97 -42.04 -5.17
C ILE A 229 19.13 -40.68 -4.48
N GLU A 230 20.34 -40.42 -3.96
CA GLU A 230 20.82 -39.06 -3.75
C GLU A 230 22.24 -39.01 -4.33
N GLU A 231 22.28 -38.89 -5.66
CA GLU A 231 23.34 -38.24 -6.43
C GLU A 231 22.99 -38.46 -7.91
N ILE A 232 22.39 -37.45 -8.56
CA ILE A 232 22.80 -36.96 -9.89
C ILE A 232 22.21 -35.55 -9.99
N ILE A 233 23.01 -34.56 -9.60
CA ILE A 233 22.96 -33.22 -10.21
C ILE A 233 23.57 -33.39 -11.61
N PRO A 234 22.88 -33.12 -12.72
CA PRO A 234 23.57 -32.93 -13.98
C PRO A 234 24.15 -31.52 -13.98
N THR A 235 25.44 -31.43 -13.70
CA THR A 235 26.27 -30.31 -14.14
C THR A 235 26.25 -30.29 -15.66
N ASN A 236 25.84 -29.16 -16.25
CA ASN A 236 25.87 -28.98 -17.70
C ASN A 236 27.29 -29.19 -18.25
N GLN A 237 27.34 -29.96 -19.32
CA GLN A 237 28.53 -30.46 -20.01
C GLN A 237 29.30 -29.33 -20.71
N GLU A 238 30.60 -29.25 -20.42
CA GLU A 238 31.61 -28.87 -21.41
C GLU A 238 32.42 -30.11 -21.76
N THR A 239 32.27 -30.63 -22.98
CA THR A 239 33.41 -31.16 -23.75
C THR A 239 33.02 -31.36 -25.20
N ILE A 240 33.50 -30.46 -26.07
CA ILE A 240 33.67 -30.72 -27.51
C ILE A 240 35.16 -30.52 -27.83
N SER A 241 35.77 -31.61 -28.27
CA SER A 241 36.79 -31.70 -29.31
C SER A 241 38.25 -31.27 -29.04
N THR A 242 39.06 -32.33 -28.86
CA THR A 242 40.21 -32.70 -29.72
C THR A 242 41.59 -32.03 -29.53
N LYS A 243 42.52 -32.90 -29.08
CA LYS A 243 43.94 -33.11 -29.40
C LYS A 243 44.73 -32.10 -30.28
N GLU A 244 46.04 -32.12 -30.00
CA GLU A 244 47.20 -31.45 -30.64
C GLU A 244 47.54 -30.11 -29.94
N ILE A 245 48.74 -29.76 -29.44
CA ILE A 245 50.13 -30.01 -29.85
C ILE A 245 51.06 -29.80 -28.61
N ILE A 246 51.84 -30.83 -28.27
CA ILE A 246 53.32 -30.86 -28.07
C ILE A 246 54.05 -29.61 -27.52
N SER A 247 54.81 -29.83 -26.44
CA SER A 247 56.20 -29.43 -26.13
C SER A 247 56.74 -28.05 -26.55
N GLU A 248 57.42 -27.42 -25.57
CA GLU A 248 58.58 -26.52 -25.71
C GLU A 248 58.39 -25.18 -26.45
N LYS A 249 58.21 -24.09 -25.68
CA LYS A 249 59.33 -23.22 -25.23
C LYS A 249 58.82 -22.08 -24.35
#